data_AF-A0A316SB59-F1
#
_entry.id   AF-A0A316SB59-F1
#
_cell.length_a   1.000
_cell.length_b   1.000
_cell.length_c   1.000
_cell.angle_alpha   90.00
_cell.angle_beta   90.00
_cell.angle_gamma   90.00
#
_symmetry.space_group_name_H-M   'P 1'
#
loop_
_entity.id
_entity.type
_entity.pdbx_description
1 polymer ?
#
loop_
_entity_poly.entity_id
_entity_poly.type
_entity_poly.pdbx_seq_one_letter_code
_entity_poly.pdbx_strand_id
1 'polypeptide(L)' 'MSRTILYDLPPGIRGFIREDEDGEPVFIINSRLTREANIETYLHEKSHHEHGDLHSLRSVGEIEKERHG' A
#
# COMPACT_ATOMS: atom_id res chain seq x y z
N MET A 1 -12.61 1.67 -11.28
CA MET A 1 -11.56 2.72 -11.35
C MET A 1 -10.85 2.72 -10.01
N SER A 2 -9.53 2.63 -9.97
CA SER A 2 -8.80 2.69 -8.70
C SER A 2 -8.76 4.11 -8.12
N ARG A 3 -8.95 4.24 -6.81
CA ARG A 3 -8.89 5.51 -6.08
C ARG A 3 -7.66 5.56 -5.17
N THR A 4 -6.95 6.68 -5.15
CA THR A 4 -5.83 6.92 -4.22
C THR A 4 -6.17 8.06 -3.27
N ILE A 5 -5.93 7.84 -1.97
CA ILE A 5 -6.20 8.80 -0.90
C ILE A 5 -4.92 9.00 -0.10
N LEU A 6 -4.47 10.25 0.02
CA LEU A 6 -3.45 10.64 0.98
C LEU A 6 -4.12 10.89 2.33
N TYR A 7 -3.69 10.16 3.37
CA TYR A 7 -4.29 10.20 4.69
C TYR A 7 -3.22 10.36 5.77
N ASP A 8 -3.54 11.09 6.84
CA ASP A 8 -2.64 11.29 7.96
C ASP A 8 -2.57 10.00 8.79
N LEU A 9 -1.53 9.20 8.53
CA LEU A 9 -1.28 7.93 9.19
C LEU A 9 -0.08 8.03 10.14
N PRO A 10 -0.03 7.20 11.19
CA PRO A 10 1.17 7.08 12.02
C PRO A 10 2.44 6.87 11.19
N PRO A 11 3.60 7.44 11.56
CA PRO A 11 4.83 7.38 10.76
C PRO A 11 5.33 5.95 10.44
N GLY A 12 4.95 4.96 11.27
CA GLY A 12 5.30 3.56 11.05
C GLY A 12 4.43 2.84 10.00
N ILE A 13 3.40 3.50 9.47
CA ILE A 13 2.50 2.95 8.45
C ILE A 13 2.73 3.73 7.16
N ARG A 14 3.18 3.06 6.10
CA ARG A 14 3.43 3.69 4.81
C ARG A 14 2.15 3.83 3.98
N GLY A 15 1.32 2.80 3.98
CA GLY A 15 0.05 2.75 3.28
C GLY A 15 -0.52 1.33 3.28
N PHE A 16 -1.70 1.18 2.72
CA PHE A 16 -2.37 -0.11 2.52
C PHE A 16 -3.46 0.02 1.45
N ILE A 17 -3.78 -1.09 0.79
CA ILE A 17 -4.96 -1.22 -0.08
C ILE A 17 -6.16 -1.81 0.67
N ARG A 18 -7.36 -1.36 0.30
CA ARG A 18 -8.64 -2.00 0.67
C ARG A 18 -9.61 -1.93 -0.48
N GLU A 19 -10.66 -2.73 -0.43
CA GLU A 19 -11.80 -2.60 -1.34
C GLU A 19 -12.86 -1.66 -0.73
N ASP A 20 -13.59 -0.92 -1.56
CA ASP A 20 -14.80 -0.21 -1.15
C ASP A 20 -16.06 -1.10 -1.19
N GLU A 21 -17.23 -0.50 -0.96
CA GLU A 21 -18.51 -1.23 -0.93
C GLU A 21 -18.87 -1.89 -2.27
N ASP A 22 -18.29 -1.39 -3.37
CA ASP A 22 -18.50 -1.91 -4.74
C ASP A 22 -17.39 -2.91 -5.14
N GLY A 23 -16.43 -3.19 -4.26
CA GLY A 23 -15.28 -4.05 -4.54
C GLY A 23 -14.15 -3.35 -5.30
N GLU A 24 -14.18 -2.01 -5.42
CA GLU A 24 -13.16 -1.26 -6.14
C GLU A 24 -11.94 -0.98 -5.24
N PRO A 25 -10.71 -1.07 -5.77
CA PRO A 25 -9.50 -0.88 -4.98
C PRO A 25 -9.29 0.59 -4.59
N VAL A 26 -9.13 0.81 -3.30
CA VAL A 26 -8.80 2.09 -2.68
C VAL A 26 -7.43 2.01 -2.00
N PHE A 27 -6.48 2.78 -2.53
CA PHE A 27 -5.13 2.93 -2.00
C PHE A 27 -5.10 4.04 -0.95
N ILE A 28 -4.78 3.69 0.29
CA ILE A 28 -4.58 4.65 1.38
C ILE A 28 -3.08 4.80 1.61
N ILE A 29 -2.55 6.02 1.44
CA ILE A 29 -1.11 6.29 1.51
C ILE A 29 -0.84 7.39 2.54
N ASN A 30 0.23 7.25 3.30
CA ASN A 30 0.56 8.19 4.37
C ASN A 30 0.97 9.57 3.84
N SER A 31 0.14 10.58 4.10
CA SER A 31 0.41 11.97 3.69
C SER A 31 1.62 12.60 4.37
N ARG A 32 2.13 12.01 5.46
CA ARG A 32 3.29 12.51 6.21
C ARG A 32 4.63 12.11 5.60
N LEU A 33 4.64 11.18 4.64
CA LEU A 33 5.87 10.72 3.99
C LEU A 33 6.20 11.57 2.75
N THR A 34 7.43 11.44 2.26
CA THR A 34 7.87 12.13 1.05
C THR A 34 7.10 11.64 -0.17
N ARG A 35 7.11 12.45 -1.24
CA ARG A 35 6.46 12.09 -2.49
C ARG A 35 7.03 10.80 -3.08
N GLU A 36 8.35 10.61 -2.97
CA GLU A 36 9.06 9.43 -3.43
C GLU A 36 8.60 8.18 -2.69
N ALA A 37 8.54 8.23 -1.35
CA ALA A 37 8.07 7.12 -0.52
C ALA A 37 6.58 6.80 -0.78
N ASN A 38 5.77 7.81 -1.05
CA ASN A 38 4.36 7.64 -1.40
C ASN A 38 4.18 6.96 -2.77
N ILE A 39 5.02 7.31 -3.75
CA ILE A 39 5.01 6.67 -5.07
C ILE A 39 5.46 5.21 -4.95
N GLU A 40 6.52 4.94 -4.19
CA GLU A 40 6.99 3.58 -3.94
C GLU A 40 5.90 2.72 -3.28
N THR A 41 5.25 3.25 -2.25
CA THR A 41 4.14 2.58 -1.56
C THR A 41 2.97 2.33 -2.52
N TYR A 42 2.58 3.31 -3.34
CA TYR A 42 1.53 3.11 -4.35
C TYR A 42 1.86 1.98 -5.33
N LEU A 43 3.09 1.95 -5.85
CA LEU A 43 3.52 0.92 -6.80
C LEU A 43 3.56 -0.47 -6.15
N HIS A 44 3.96 -0.55 -4.88
CA HIS A 44 3.94 -1.78 -4.10
C HIS A 44 2.52 -2.34 -3.95
N GLU A 45 1.59 -1.52 -3.45
CA GLU A 45 0.19 -1.93 -3.27
C GLU A 45 -0.49 -2.25 -4.62
N LYS A 46 -0.14 -1.51 -5.69
CA LYS A 46 -0.68 -1.75 -7.04
C LYS A 46 -0.20 -3.10 -7.58
N SER A 47 1.07 -3.43 -7.36
CA SER A 47 1.61 -4.76 -7.67
C SER A 47 0.85 -5.85 -6.92
N HIS A 48 0.47 -5.62 -5.65
CA HIS A 48 -0.30 -6.61 -4.90
C HIS A 48 -1.70 -6.85 -5.47
N HIS A 49 -2.35 -5.79 -5.93
CA HIS A 49 -3.64 -5.90 -6.61
C HIS A 49 -3.54 -6.64 -7.94
N GLU A 50 -2.52 -6.35 -8.76
CA GLU A 50 -2.33 -6.99 -10.07
C GLU A 50 -1.98 -8.48 -9.98
N HIS A 51 -1.29 -8.91 -8.92
CA HIS A 51 -0.91 -10.31 -8.71
C HIS A 51 -1.94 -11.11 -7.88
N GLY A 52 -3.04 -10.47 -7.46
CA GLY A 52 -4.12 -11.13 -6.71
C GLY A 52 -3.72 -11.55 -5.30
N ASP A 53 -2.66 -10.98 -4.72
CA ASP A 53 -2.17 -11.28 -3.38
C ASP A 53 -2.52 -10.18 -2.37
N LEU A 54 -3.64 -9.47 -2.61
CA LEU A 54 -4.23 -8.46 -1.72
C LEU A 54 -4.39 -8.93 -0.26
N HIS A 55 -4.56 -10.24 -0.06
CA HIS A 55 -4.74 -10.91 1.23
C HIS A 55 -3.50 -11.69 1.69
N SER A 56 -2.36 -11.54 1.02
CA SER A 56 -1.09 -12.01 1.55
C SER A 56 -0.81 -11.22 2.81
N LEU A 57 -1.17 -11.79 3.96
CA LEU A 57 -0.91 -11.33 5.32
C LEU A 57 0.58 -11.14 5.65
N ARG A 58 1.46 -11.16 4.64
CA ARG A 58 2.87 -10.83 4.76
C ARG A 58 2.95 -9.32 4.93
N SER A 59 2.85 -8.92 6.19
CA SER A 59 3.19 -7.60 6.70
C SER A 59 4.33 -6.99 5.90
N VAL A 60 4.20 -5.71 5.55
CA VAL A 60 5.20 -4.89 4.87
C VAL A 60 6.61 -5.06 5.49
N GLY A 61 6.71 -5.37 6.79
CA GLY A 61 7.97 -5.66 7.48
C GLY A 61 8.61 -7.03 7.21
N GLU A 62 7.88 -8.04 6.73
CA GLU A 62 8.43 -9.36 6.39
C GLU A 62 8.98 -9.39 4.95
N ILE A 63 8.34 -8.68 4.01
CA ILE A 63 8.79 -8.62 2.61
C ILE A 63 10.06 -7.76 2.47
N GLU A 64 10.18 -6.65 3.22
CA GLU A 64 11.40 -5.81 3.24
C GLU A 64 12.63 -6.61 3.72
N LYS A 65 12.44 -7.56 4.63
CA LYS A 65 13.50 -8.45 5.13
C LYS A 65 13.91 -9.54 4.13
N GLU A 66 13.01 -10.00 3.28
CA GLU A 66 13.30 -11.06 2.30
C GLU A 66 13.95 -10.51 1.03
N ARG A 67 13.66 -9.25 0.64
CA ARG A 67 14.28 -8.59 -0.51
C ARG A 67 15.63 -7.92 -0.22
N HIS A 68 15.92 -7.58 1.03
CA HIS A 68 17.20 -6.99 1.47
C HIS A 68 18.05 -7.95 2.32
N GLY A 69 17.98 -9.26 2.01
CA GLY A 69 18.94 -10.27 2.47
C GLY A 69 20.21 -10.27 1.65
#